data_AF-H1B7T7-F1
#
_entry.id   AF-H1B7T7-F1
#
_cell.length_a   1.000
_cell.length_b   1.000
_cell.length_c   1.000
_cell.angle_alpha   90.00
_cell.angle_beta   90.00
_cell.angle_gamma   90.00
#
_symmetry.space_group_name_H-M   'P 1'
#
loop_
_entity.id
_entity.type
_entity.pdbx_description
1 polymer ?
#
loop_
_entity_poly.entity_id
_entity_poly.type
_entity_poly.pdbx_seq_one_letter_code
_entity_poly.pdbx_strand_id
1 'polypeptide(L)'
;MNEYNCTTIEQFYIYKWIDENFIIDRLRIGYCNKNTIYVIDQEDSYMTASYSKGRIILLYNVNNQISSEVIPLKKTQLGYIAS
;
A
#
# COMPACT_ATOMS: atom_id res chain seq x y z
N MET A 1 -12.18 -15.34 2.19
CA MET A 1 -11.19 -14.39 1.65
C MET A 1 -11.88 -13.06 1.54
N ASN A 2 -11.45 -12.04 2.28
CA ASN A 2 -11.94 -10.68 2.06
C ASN A 2 -11.45 -10.25 0.69
N GLU A 3 -12.36 -10.13 -0.28
CA GLU A 3 -12.07 -9.69 -1.63
C GLU A 3 -11.63 -8.22 -1.57
N TYR A 4 -10.33 -8.00 -1.72
CA TYR A 4 -9.78 -6.66 -1.89
C TYR A 4 -10.28 -6.09 -3.22
N ASN A 5 -11.36 -5.31 -3.18
CA ASN A 5 -11.93 -4.62 -4.35
C ASN A 5 -10.97 -3.53 -4.85
N CYS A 6 -9.93 -3.95 -5.55
CA CYS A 6 -9.05 -3.07 -6.30
C CYS A 6 -9.80 -2.58 -7.53
N THR A 7 -9.96 -1.26 -7.66
CA THR A 7 -10.58 -0.63 -8.84
C THR A 7 -9.55 -0.11 -9.84
N THR A 8 -8.26 -0.10 -9.46
CA THR A 8 -7.15 0.37 -10.30
C THR A 8 -5.92 -0.55 -10.20
N ILE A 9 -5.07 -0.50 -11.23
CA ILE A 9 -3.78 -1.22 -11.28
C ILE A 9 -2.81 -0.70 -10.19
N GLU A 10 -2.90 0.59 -9.88
CA GLU A 10 -2.16 1.23 -8.80
C GLU A 10 -2.51 0.63 -7.44
N GLN A 11 -3.81 0.47 -7.16
CA GLN A 11 -4.28 -0.17 -5.93
C GLN A 11 -3.77 -1.61 -5.85
N PHE A 12 -3.84 -2.37 -6.94
CA PHE A 12 -3.31 -3.74 -6.99
C PHE A 12 -1.82 -3.80 -6.58
N TYR A 13 -0.97 -2.91 -7.11
CA TYR A 13 0.45 -2.90 -6.74
C TYR A 13 0.68 -2.57 -5.27
N ILE A 14 -0.10 -1.63 -4.72
CA ILE A 14 -0.01 -1.28 -3.29
C ILE A 14 -0.44 -2.46 -2.43
N TYR A 15 -1.57 -3.11 -2.74
CA TYR A 15 -2.05 -4.29 -2.00
C TYR A 15 -1.05 -5.44 -2.05
N LYS A 16 -0.53 -5.76 -3.24
CA LYS A 16 0.48 -6.81 -3.39
C LYS A 16 1.71 -6.55 -2.54
N TRP A 17 2.18 -5.30 -2.51
CA TRP A 17 3.31 -4.93 -1.66
C TRP A 17 2.96 -5.06 -0.17
N ILE A 18 1.76 -4.64 0.26
CA ILE A 18 1.32 -4.81 1.65
C ILE A 18 1.26 -6.30 2.04
N ASP A 19 0.67 -7.15 1.19
CA ASP A 19 0.58 -8.60 1.40
C ASP A 19 1.95 -9.27 1.51
N GLU A 20 2.92 -8.82 0.71
CA GLU A 20 4.30 -9.33 0.76
C GLU A 20 5.10 -8.87 1.99
N ASN A 21 4.75 -7.74 2.63
CA ASN A 21 5.59 -7.09 3.65
C ASN A 21 4.94 -7.01 5.04
N PHE A 22 3.64 -7.26 5.18
CA PHE A 22 2.93 -7.17 6.46
C PHE A 22 2.07 -8.40 6.72
N ILE A 23 1.86 -8.70 8.00
CA ILE A 23 0.89 -9.70 8.43
C ILE A 23 -0.51 -9.07 8.37
N ILE A 24 -1.24 -9.38 7.30
CA ILE A 24 -2.55 -8.79 6.99
C ILE A 24 -3.57 -8.89 8.13
N ASP A 25 -3.53 -9.97 8.93
CA ASP A 25 -4.47 -10.17 10.05
C ASP A 25 -4.38 -9.05 11.13
N ARG A 26 -3.31 -8.25 11.09
CA ARG A 26 -3.10 -7.09 11.97
C ARG A 26 -3.47 -5.75 11.33
N LEU A 27 -3.82 -5.73 10.06
CA LEU A 27 -4.07 -4.48 9.34
C LEU A 27 -5.56 -4.26 9.10
N ARG A 28 -6.04 -3.08 9.46
CA ARG A 28 -7.31 -2.54 8.96
C ARG A 28 -7.01 -1.71 7.72
N ILE A 29 -7.47 -2.18 6.57
CA ILE A 29 -7.31 -1.44 5.32
C ILE A 29 -8.54 -0.56 5.09
N GLY A 30 -8.34 0.75 5.13
CA GLY A 30 -9.35 1.76 4.84
C GLY A 30 -9.37 2.11 3.34
N TYR A 31 -10.56 2.15 2.75
CA TYR A 31 -10.72 2.52 1.35
C TYR A 31 -10.46 4.02 1.14
N CYS A 32 -9.65 4.37 0.14
CA CYS A 32 -9.53 5.73 -0.34
C CYS A 32 -9.12 5.78 -1.81
N ASN A 33 -9.27 6.97 -2.40
CA ASN A 33 -9.07 7.40 -3.79
C ASN A 33 -8.10 6.59 -4.68
N LYS A 34 -8.29 6.69 -6.01
CA LYS A 34 -7.73 5.84 -7.08
C LYS A 34 -6.28 5.33 -6.92
N ASN A 35 -5.38 6.06 -6.26
CA ASN A 35 -3.95 5.75 -6.18
C ASN A 35 -3.41 5.63 -4.75
N THR A 36 -4.26 5.67 -3.72
CA THR A 36 -3.82 5.70 -2.32
C THR A 36 -4.67 4.76 -1.46
N ILE A 37 -4.00 4.00 -0.59
CA ILE A 37 -4.60 3.09 0.38
C ILE A 37 -4.20 3.55 1.78
N TYR A 38 -5.18 3.59 2.69
CA TYR A 38 -4.92 3.88 4.10
C TYR A 38 -4.81 2.55 4.84
N VAL A 39 -3.75 2.41 5.60
CA VAL A 39 -3.44 1.23 6.39
C VAL A 39 -3.40 1.67 7.84
N ILE A 40 -4.24 1.05 8.67
CA ILE A 40 -4.30 1.30 10.11
C ILE A 40 -3.83 0.02 10.79
N ASP A 41 -2.74 0.11 11.55
CA ASP A 41 -2.30 -0.97 12.44
C ASP A 41 -3.13 -0.97 13.73
N GLN A 42 -3.18 -2.09 14.46
CA GLN A 42 -3.97 -2.24 15.68
C GLN A 42 -3.57 -1.28 16.81
N GLU A 43 -2.40 -0.66 16.73
CA GLU A 43 -1.90 0.35 17.68
C GLU A 43 -2.30 1.79 17.30
N ASP A 44 -3.37 1.98 16.50
CA ASP A 44 -3.83 3.27 15.96
C ASP A 44 -2.77 4.05 15.16
N SER A 45 -1.68 3.38 14.79
CA SER A 45 -0.66 3.89 13.88
C SER A 45 -1.22 3.88 12.47
N TYR A 46 -1.26 5.06 11.85
CA TYR A 46 -1.75 5.22 10.49
C TYR A 46 -0.58 5.35 9.51
N MET A 47 -0.69 4.59 8.42
CA MET A 47 0.15 4.69 7.24
C MET A 47 -0.74 4.95 6.03
N THR A 48 -0.28 5.78 5.10
CA THR A 48 -0.84 5.87 3.76
C THR A 48 0.17 5.35 2.77
N ALA A 49 -0.27 4.49 1.85
CA ALA A 49 0.54 3.98 0.77
C ALA A 49 -0.03 4.48 -0.54
N SER A 50 0.77 5.18 -1.34
CA SER A 50 0.37 5.73 -2.63
C SER A 50 1.26 5.20 -3.75
N TYR A 51 0.72 5.01 -4.95
CA TYR A 51 1.51 4.63 -6.11
C TYR A 51 1.73 5.82 -7.05
N SER A 52 2.97 5.99 -7.52
CA SER A 52 3.32 6.97 -8.54
C SER A 52 4.54 6.52 -9.35
N LYS A 53 4.40 6.49 -10.69
CA LYS A 53 5.51 6.26 -11.65
C LYS A 53 6.39 5.03 -11.31
N GLY A 54 5.77 3.89 -10.97
CA GLY A 54 6.49 2.65 -10.65
C GLY A 54 7.12 2.62 -9.25
N ARG A 55 6.63 3.46 -8.34
CA ARG A 55 7.11 3.56 -6.95
C ARG A 55 5.91 3.57 -6.02
N ILE A 56 6.09 2.96 -4.85
CA ILE A 56 5.18 3.13 -3.71
C ILE A 56 5.78 4.19 -2.80
N ILE A 57 4.93 5.10 -2.34
CA ILE A 57 5.27 6.17 -1.40
C ILE A 57 4.48 5.87 -0.13
N LEU A 58 5.20 5.63 0.95
CA LEU A 58 4.62 5.44 2.28
C LEU A 58 4.71 6.77 3.04
N LEU A 59 3.62 7.16 3.69
CA LEU A 59 3.62 8.22 4.69
C LEU A 59 3.10 7.61 5.99
N TYR A 60 3.82 7.80 7.08
CA TYR A 60 3.44 7.28 8.39
C TYR A 60 3.74 8.31 9.47
N ASN A 61 2.93 8.33 10.53
CA ASN A 61 3.17 9.19 11.69
C ASN A 61 4.00 8.43 12.72
N VAL A 62 5.15 8.98 13.06
CA VAL A 62 5.98 8.53 14.18
C VAL A 62 6.09 9.69 15.17
N ASN A 63 5.61 9.51 16.39
CA ASN A 63 5.75 10.51 17.46
C ASN A 63 5.26 11.92 17.07
N ASN A 64 4.09 12.02 16.42
CA ASN A 64 3.51 13.26 15.88
C ASN A 64 4.33 13.94 14.77
N GLN A 65 5.24 13.22 14.12
CA GLN A 65 5.95 13.68 12.94
C GLN A 65 5.63 12.80 11.74
N ILE A 66 5.27 13.43 10.62
CA ILE A 66 5.05 12.74 9.36
C ILE A 66 6.40 12.37 8.78
N SER A 67 6.64 11.07 8.64
CA SER A 67 7.79 10.49 7.94
C SER A 67 7.34 9.91 6.60
N SER A 68 8.29 9.77 5.67
CA SER A 68 8.02 9.24 4.34
C SER A 68 9.10 8.27 3.87
N GLU A 69 8.68 7.24 3.13
CA GLU A 69 9.57 6.29 2.49
C GLU A 69 9.17 6.08 1.03
N VAL A 70 10.16 5.91 0.15
CA VAL A 70 9.93 5.69 -1.28
C VAL A 70 10.51 4.33 -1.67
N ILE A 71 9.61 3.43 -2.06
CA ILE A 71 9.94 2.05 -2.42
C ILE A 71 9.85 1.91 -3.94
N PRO A 72 10.98 1.71 -4.63
CA PRO A 72 10.95 1.41 -6.06
C PRO A 72 10.40 0.00 -6.27
N LEU A 73 9.39 -0.14 -7.13
CA LEU A 73 8.91 -1.47 -7.52
C LEU A 73 9.86 -2.06 -8.57
N LYS A 74 10.35 -3.28 -8.32
CA LYS A 74 11.22 -3.97 -9.28
C LYS A 74 10.40 -4.38 -10.52
N LYS A 75 11.02 -4.38 -11.71
CA LYS A 75 10.38 -4.80 -12.97
C LYS A 75 9.67 -6.16 -12.88
N THR A 76 10.18 -7.10 -12.08
CA THR A 76 9.57 -8.41 -11.83
C THR A 76 8.22 -8.36 -11.10
N GLN A 77 7.95 -7.32 -10.31
CA GLN A 77 6.63 -7.12 -9.67
C GLN A 77 5.61 -6.48 -10.63
N LEU A 78 6.09 -5.71 -11.62
CA LEU A 78 5.27 -5.07 -12.68
C LEU A 78 4.96 -6.02 -13.85
N GLY A 79 5.67 -7.14 -13.96
CA GLY A 79 5.60 -8.08 -15.08
C GLY A 79 4.39 -9.01 -15.12
N TYR A 80 3.49 -8.98 -14.12
CA TYR A 80 2.26 -9.77 -14.14
C TYR A 80 1.14 -9.15 -14.99
N ILE A 81 1.41 -8.04 -15.68
CA ILE A 81 0.48 -7.40 -16.63
C ILE A 81 1.18 -7.33 -17.98
N ALA A 82 1.52 -8.51 -18.50
CA ALA A 82 1.86 -8.73 -19.89
C ALA A 82 1.68 -10.22 -20.20
N SER A 83 0.43 -10.64 -20.39
CA SER A 83 0.02 -11.81 -21.19
C SER A 83 -1.44 -11.62 -21.55
#